data_AF-A0A227JA02-F1
#
_entry.id   AF-A0A227JA02-F1
#
_cell.length_a   1.000
_cell.length_b   1.000
_cell.length_c   1.000
_cell.angle_alpha   90.00
_cell.angle_beta   90.00
_cell.angle_gamma   90.00
#
_symmetry.space_group_name_H-M   'P 1'
#
loop_
_entity.id
_entity.type
_entity.pdbx_description
1 polymer ?
#
loop_
_entity_poly.entity_id
_entity_poly.type
_entity_poly.pdbx_seq_one_letter_code
_entity_poly.pdbx_strand_id
1 'polypeptide(L)' 'IQMIAVGEETGRIDELLLEVSDFYDREVDYDLKTLTARIEPLLLVIVAGMVMVLALGIFLPMWGMLDIIKGG' A
#
# COMPACT_ATOMS: atom_id res chain seq x y z
N ILE A 1 -22.42 -0.97 21.85
CA ILE A 1 -23.34 -0.46 22.91
C ILE A 1 -23.77 -1.56 23.88
N GLN A 2 -24.00 -2.80 23.41
CA GLN A 2 -24.39 -3.92 24.28
C GLN A 2 -23.31 -4.35 25.31
N MET A 3 -22.01 -4.22 24.98
CA MET A 3 -20.92 -4.46 25.95
C MET A 3 -20.92 -3.42 27.08
N ILE A 4 -21.13 -2.14 26.77
CA ILE A 4 -21.12 -1.04 27.75
C ILE A 4 -22.23 -1.23 28.80
N ALA A 5 -23.43 -1.65 28.39
CA ALA A 5 -24.54 -1.91 29.29
C ALA A 5 -24.29 -3.08 30.28
N VAL A 6 -23.53 -4.10 29.86
CA VAL A 6 -23.16 -5.26 30.71
C VAL A 6 -22.03 -4.92 31.69
N GLY A 7 -21.12 -4.01 31.32
CA GLY A 7 -20.08 -3.51 32.22
C GLY A 7 -20.60 -2.62 33.33
N GLU A 8 -21.67 -1.87 33.08
CA GLU A 8 -22.32 -1.00 34.08
C GLU A 8 -22.98 -1.82 35.19
N GLU A 9 -23.63 -2.92 34.82
CA GLU A 9 -24.35 -3.83 35.74
C GLU A 9 -23.41 -4.66 36.63
N THR A 10 -22.13 -4.79 36.23
CA THR A 10 -21.09 -5.55 36.95
C THR A 10 -20.01 -4.67 37.59
N GLY A 11 -20.05 -3.35 37.35
CA GLY A 11 -19.03 -2.40 37.81
C GLY A 11 -17.67 -2.49 37.09
N ARG A 12 -17.63 -3.06 35.88
CA ARG A 12 -16.41 -3.38 35.10
C ARG A 12 -16.24 -2.52 33.84
N ILE A 13 -16.88 -1.35 33.76
CA ILE A 13 -16.81 -0.45 32.59
C ILE A 13 -15.36 -0.08 32.25
N ASP A 14 -14.51 0.19 33.25
CA ASP A 14 -13.10 0.54 33.01
C ASP A 14 -12.35 -0.56 32.25
N GLU A 15 -12.66 -1.83 32.54
CA GLU A 15 -12.07 -3.00 31.90
C GLU A 15 -12.56 -3.14 30.45
N LEU A 16 -13.83 -2.84 30.18
CA LEU A 16 -14.39 -2.86 28.82
C LEU A 16 -13.86 -1.71 27.96
N LEU A 17 -13.64 -0.53 28.54
CA LEU A 17 -13.05 0.60 27.81
C LEU A 17 -11.61 0.31 27.41
N LEU A 18 -10.84 -0.37 28.26
CA LEU A 18 -9.50 -0.86 27.93
C LEU A 18 -9.54 -1.88 26.78
N GLU A 19 -10.47 -2.85 26.83
CA GLU A 19 -10.60 -3.85 25.77
C GLU A 19 -10.99 -3.23 24.41
N VAL A 20 -11.84 -2.19 24.43
CA VAL A 20 -12.18 -1.43 23.22
C VAL A 20 -10.97 -0.64 22.70
N SER A 21 -10.18 -0.02 23.58
CA SER A 21 -8.93 0.66 23.19
C SER A 21 -7.95 -0.31 22.52
N ASP A 22 -7.70 -1.46 23.16
CA ASP A 22 -6.82 -2.50 22.64
C ASP A 22 -7.34 -3.11 21.32
N PHE A 23 -8.65 -3.12 21.13
CA PHE A 23 -9.26 -3.54 19.86
C PHE A 23 -8.96 -2.53 18.74
N TYR A 24 -9.21 -1.24 18.97
CA TYR A 24 -8.95 -0.19 17.98
C TYR A 24 -7.47 -0.05 17.65
N ASP A 25 -6.59 -0.14 18.65
CA ASP A 25 -5.14 -0.09 18.41
C ASP A 25 -4.69 -1.24 17.49
N ARG A 26 -5.20 -2.45 17.72
CA ARG A 26 -4.91 -3.61 16.86
C ARG A 26 -5.50 -3.48 15.46
N GLU A 27 -6.71 -2.93 15.34
CA GLU A 27 -7.36 -2.69 14.05
C GLU A 27 -6.57 -1.67 13.22
N VAL A 28 -6.18 -0.55 13.85
CA VAL A 28 -5.35 0.48 13.22
C VAL A 28 -4.00 -0.09 12.80
N ASP A 29 -3.31 -0.85 13.66
CA ASP A 29 -2.03 -1.48 13.32
C ASP A 29 -2.16 -2.45 12.13
N TYR A 30 -3.25 -3.21 12.08
CA TYR A 30 -3.53 -4.14 10.98
C TYR A 30 -3.79 -3.40 9.66
N ASP A 31 -4.55 -2.32 9.72
CA ASP A 31 -4.83 -1.46 8.58
C ASP A 31 -3.56 -0.79 8.06
N LEU A 32 -2.72 -0.26 8.95
CA LEU A 32 -1.43 0.34 8.59
C LEU A 32 -0.49 -0.68 7.94
N LYS A 33 -0.41 -1.91 8.46
CA LYS A 33 0.35 -2.99 7.82
C LYS A 33 -0.18 -3.32 6.43
N THR A 34 -1.50 -3.42 6.28
CA THR A 34 -2.15 -3.73 5.00
C THR A 34 -1.94 -2.61 3.98
N LEU A 35 -2.04 -1.35 4.40
CA LEU A 35 -1.77 -0.18 3.56
C LEU A 35 -0.32 -0.17 3.11
N THR A 36 0.62 -0.36 4.04
CA THR A 36 2.06 -0.40 3.73
C THR A 36 2.39 -1.53 2.75
N ALA A 37 1.84 -2.73 2.94
CA ALA A 37 2.03 -3.88 2.06
C ALA A 37 1.51 -3.65 0.63
N ARG A 38 0.55 -2.72 0.42
CA ARG A 38 0.05 -2.34 -0.92
C ARG A 38 0.81 -1.17 -1.52
N ILE A 39 1.38 -0.29 -0.71
CA ILE A 39 2.18 0.84 -1.18
C ILE A 39 3.46 0.34 -1.86
N GLU A 40 4.11 -0.68 -1.32
CA GLU A 40 5.34 -1.25 -1.88
C GLU A 40 5.20 -1.71 -3.36
N PRO A 41 4.25 -2.58 -3.73
CA PRO A 41 4.10 -2.99 -5.13
C PRO A 41 3.68 -1.83 -6.05
N LEU A 42 2.92 -0.86 -5.55
CA LEU A 42 2.56 0.33 -6.32
C LEU A 42 3.79 1.16 -6.70
N LEU A 43 4.69 1.40 -5.75
CA LEU A 43 5.94 2.12 -6.00
C LEU A 43 6.81 1.39 -7.03
N LEU A 44 6.91 0.06 -6.94
CA LEU A 44 7.65 -0.74 -7.92
C LEU A 44 7.07 -0.62 -9.34
N VAL A 45 5.74 -0.66 -9.48
CA VAL A 45 5.09 -0.49 -10.79
C VAL A 45 5.35 0.90 -11.37
N ILE A 46 5.29 1.96 -10.54
CA ILE A 46 5.59 3.33 -10.98
C ILE A 46 7.04 3.44 -11.44
N VAL A 47 8.00 2.93 -10.67
CA VAL A 47 9.43 2.93 -11.02
C VAL A 47 9.68 2.13 -12.30
N ALA A 48 9.10 0.93 -12.43
CA ALA A 48 9.21 0.12 -13.63
C ALA A 48 8.66 0.86 -14.87
N GLY A 49 7.52 1.55 -14.73
CA GLY A 49 6.95 2.39 -15.78
C GLY A 49 7.89 3.52 -16.19
N MET A 50 8.47 4.25 -15.23
CA MET A 50 9.44 5.31 -15.52
C MET A 50 10.67 4.78 -16.27
N VAL A 51 11.24 3.65 -15.81
CA VAL A 51 12.39 3.02 -16.48
C VAL A 51 12.03 2.57 -17.90
N MET A 52 10.83 2.03 -18.10
CA MET A 52 10.36 1.62 -19.43
C MET A 52 10.23 2.80 -20.40
N VAL A 53 9.70 3.94 -19.94
CA VAL A 53 9.63 5.17 -20.75
C VAL A 53 11.03 5.64 -21.17
N LEU A 54 11.98 5.64 -20.22
CA LEU A 54 13.37 6.01 -20.52
C LEU A 54 14.02 5.04 -21.51
N ALA A 55 13.80 3.73 -21.34
CA ALA A 55 14.32 2.71 -22.24
C ALA A 55 13.78 2.87 -23.67
N LEU A 56 12.47 3.07 -23.83
CA LEU A 56 11.86 3.32 -25.14
C LEU A 56 12.40 4.61 -25.79
N GLY A 57 12.62 5.66 -25.01
CA GLY A 57 13.23 6.90 -25.49
C GLY A 57 14.61 6.71 -26.11
N ILE A 58 15.37 5.69 -25.68
CA ILE A 58 16.69 5.36 -26.23
C ILE A 58 16.59 4.33 -27.36
N PHE A 59 15.76 3.29 -27.20
CA PHE A 59 15.69 2.18 -28.16
C PHE A 59 15.01 2.56 -29.47
N LEU A 60 13.97 3.39 -29.44
CA LEU A 60 13.27 3.84 -30.66
C LEU A 60 14.21 4.55 -31.66
N PRO A 61 14.97 5.60 -31.28
CA PRO A 61 15.90 6.24 -32.22
C PRO A 61 17.06 5.32 -32.62
N MET A 62 17.49 4.40 -31.73
CA MET A 62 18.53 3.43 -32.05
C MET A 62 18.11 2.48 -33.17
N TRP A 63 16.87 1.97 -33.15
CA TRP A 63 16.34 1.17 -34.25
C TRP A 63 16.21 1.97 -35.54
N GLY A 64 15.74 3.22 -35.45
CA GLY A 64 15.71 4.11 -36.61
C GLY A 64 17.08 4.29 -37.26
N MET A 65 18.14 4.47 -36.47
CA MET A 65 19.52 4.54 -36.99
C MET A 65 19.97 3.22 -37.63
N LEU A 66 19.62 2.06 -37.04
CA LEU A 66 19.96 0.75 -37.59
C LEU A 66 19.28 0.49 -38.94
N ASP A 67 18.03 0.91 -39.11
CA ASP A 67 17.30 0.76 -40.37
C ASP A 67 17.91 1.63 -41.48
N ILE A 68 18.32 2.86 -41.16
CA ILE A 68 19.03 3.75 -42.10
C ILE A 68 20.35 3.13 -42.54
N ILE A 69 21.11 2.52 -41.62
CA ILE A 69 22.40 1.89 -41.92
C ILE A 69 22.24 0.61 -42.75
N LYS A 70 21.14 -0.14 -42.59
CA LYS A 70 20.86 -1.37 -43.35
C LYS A 70 20.17 -1.12 -44.70
N GLY A 71 19.58 0.05 -44.91
CA GLY A 71 18.82 0.43 -46.10
C GLY A 71 19.58 1.27 -47.14
N GLY A 72 20.89 1.45 -46.96
CA GLY A 72 21.80 2.04 -47.94
C GLY A 72 22.73 1.01 -48.57
#